data_AF-A0A7W6PUT9-F1
#
_entry.id   AF-A0A7W6PUT9-F1
#
_cell.length_a   1.000
_cell.length_b   1.000
_cell.length_c   1.000
_cell.angle_alpha   90.00
_cell.angle_beta   90.00
_cell.angle_gamma   90.00
#
_symmetry.space_group_name_H-M   'P 1'
#
loop_
_entity.id
_entity.type
_entity.pdbx_description
1 polymer ?
#
loop_
_entity_poly.entity_id
_entity_poly.type
_entity_poly.pdbx_seq_one_letter_code
_entity_poly.pdbx_strand_id
1 'polypeptide(L)'
;MQTEIALPFADGTYLFRLPIKRIIEIEEKAGPIDLVKHRLMHGGWSIHDVIETLRQGLIGGAKGEVNGKAIDVTALRANSLIENYVDGHALAEHHLTAKAIIAALYVGYAPAQQAKKKAPVKRPSRRKSTGASSSTTAEPSGLA
;
A
#
# COMPACT_ATOMS: atom_id res chain seq x y z
N MET A 1 -7.88 -2.79 15.15
CA MET A 1 -6.63 -2.95 14.36
C MET A 1 -6.93 -3.89 13.22
N GLN A 2 -6.34 -3.65 12.04
CA GLN A 2 -6.52 -4.52 10.87
C GLN A 2 -5.45 -5.61 10.86
N THR A 3 -5.67 -6.73 10.19
CA THR A 3 -4.65 -7.79 10.03
C THR A 3 -4.07 -7.82 8.61
N GLU A 4 -4.59 -6.98 7.72
CA GLU A 4 -4.03 -6.78 6.38
C GLU A 4 -2.95 -5.70 6.41
N ILE A 5 -1.92 -5.90 5.60
CA ILE A 5 -0.76 -5.01 5.51
C ILE A 5 -0.38 -4.79 4.04
N ALA A 6 -0.16 -3.54 3.66
CA ALA A 6 0.36 -3.21 2.33
C ALA A 6 1.88 -3.10 2.42
N LEU A 7 2.59 -3.88 1.60
CA LEU A 7 4.06 -3.94 1.60
C LEU A 7 4.61 -3.81 0.17
N PRO A 8 5.78 -3.18 -0.01
CA PRO A 8 6.52 -3.27 -1.27
C PRO A 8 6.97 -4.73 -1.46
N PHE A 9 6.67 -5.28 -2.63
CA PHE A 9 7.05 -6.64 -3.00
C PHE A 9 7.10 -6.78 -4.52
N ALA A 10 8.12 -7.46 -5.03
CA ALA A 10 8.30 -7.71 -6.45
C ALA A 10 8.25 -6.40 -7.28
N ASP A 11 7.24 -6.27 -8.14
CA ASP A 11 7.03 -5.19 -9.10
C ASP A 11 6.15 -4.04 -8.58
N GLY A 12 5.74 -4.06 -7.31
CA GLY A 12 4.86 -3.02 -6.80
C GLY A 12 4.59 -3.06 -5.31
N THR A 13 3.44 -2.53 -4.92
CA THR A 13 2.92 -2.62 -3.55
C THR A 13 1.73 -3.54 -3.54
N TYR A 14 1.76 -4.55 -2.67
CA TYR A 14 0.70 -5.56 -2.59
C TYR A 14 0.05 -5.54 -1.21
N LEU A 15 -1.27 -5.75 -1.19
CA LEU A 15 -1.99 -6.00 0.04
C LEU A 15 -1.83 -7.48 0.38
N PHE A 16 -1.36 -7.76 1.59
CA PHE A 16 -1.25 -9.09 2.14
C PHE A 16 -2.28 -9.28 3.25
N ARG A 17 -2.97 -10.41 3.23
CA ARG A 17 -3.94 -10.77 4.27
C ARG A 17 -4.05 -12.28 4.38
N LEU A 18 -4.18 -12.79 5.61
CA LEU A 18 -4.34 -14.21 5.89
C LEU A 18 -5.71 -14.50 6.52
N PRO A 19 -6.81 -14.55 5.74
CA PRO A 19 -8.07 -15.08 6.25
C PRO A 19 -7.93 -16.58 6.56
N ILE A 20 -8.83 -17.12 7.39
CA ILE A 20 -8.73 -18.50 7.92
C ILE A 20 -8.49 -19.55 6.81
N LYS A 21 -9.19 -19.46 5.67
CA LYS A 21 -8.98 -20.38 4.53
C LYS A 21 -7.53 -20.38 4.01
N ARG A 22 -6.87 -19.22 4.02
CA ARG A 22 -5.47 -19.07 3.59
C ARG A 22 -4.50 -19.59 4.65
N ILE A 23 -4.84 -19.46 5.92
CA ILE A 23 -4.07 -20.04 7.04
C ILE A 23 -4.06 -21.56 6.94
N ILE A 24 -5.22 -22.19 6.71
CA ILE A 24 -5.33 -23.66 6.58
C ILE A 24 -4.37 -24.17 5.50
N GLU A 25 -4.26 -23.48 4.37
CA GLU A 25 -3.36 -23.92 3.30
C GLU A 25 -1.88 -23.64 3.55
N ILE A 26 -1.56 -22.69 4.43
CA ILE A 26 -0.20 -22.61 4.99
C ILE A 26 0.03 -23.83 5.88
N GLU A 27 -0.91 -24.17 6.75
CA GLU A 27 -0.76 -25.28 7.68
C GLU A 27 -0.61 -26.65 7.01
N GLU A 28 -1.30 -26.86 5.88
CA GLU A 28 -1.16 -28.07 5.07
C GLU A 28 0.27 -28.30 4.55
N LYS A 29 1.07 -27.24 4.36
CA LYS A 29 2.39 -27.33 3.72
C LYS A 29 3.55 -26.98 4.63
N ALA A 30 3.34 -26.10 5.60
CA ALA A 30 4.35 -25.57 6.50
C ALA A 30 4.12 -26.00 7.97
N GLY A 31 3.00 -26.67 8.26
CA GLY A 31 2.60 -27.08 9.60
C GLY A 31 1.90 -25.96 10.39
N PRO A 32 1.54 -26.22 11.66
CA PRO A 32 0.70 -25.33 12.46
C PRO A 32 1.14 -23.86 12.44
N ILE A 33 0.18 -22.95 12.32
CA ILE A 33 0.45 -21.52 12.07
C ILE A 33 1.30 -20.89 13.19
N ASP A 34 1.14 -21.32 14.44
CA ASP A 34 1.95 -20.82 15.55
C ASP A 34 3.40 -21.30 15.49
N LEU A 35 3.66 -22.50 14.96
CA LEU A 35 5.02 -22.98 14.71
C LEU A 35 5.67 -22.22 13.54
N VAL A 36 4.92 -21.98 12.46
CA VAL A 36 5.37 -21.14 11.34
C VAL A 36 5.74 -19.75 11.86
N LYS A 37 4.88 -19.15 12.68
CA LYS A 37 5.14 -17.85 13.31
C LYS A 37 6.36 -17.88 14.23
N HIS A 38 6.50 -18.88 15.10
CA HIS A 38 7.67 -19.00 15.97
C HIS A 38 8.97 -19.03 15.13
N ARG A 39 9.02 -19.86 14.10
CA ARG A 39 10.20 -20.00 13.23
C ARG A 39 10.50 -18.72 12.44
N LEU A 40 9.48 -18.07 11.87
CA LEU A 40 9.68 -16.80 11.15
C LEU A 40 10.16 -15.66 12.07
N MET A 41 9.75 -15.66 13.34
CA MET A 41 10.14 -14.62 14.30
C MET A 41 11.55 -14.84 14.85
N HIS A 42 11.88 -16.08 15.20
CA HIS A 42 13.06 -16.44 16.00
C HIS A 42 14.14 -17.22 15.24
N GLY A 43 13.87 -17.67 14.02
CA GLY A 43 14.80 -18.46 13.20
C GLY A 43 14.45 -19.95 13.14
N GLY A 44 15.20 -20.68 12.32
CA GLY A 44 14.95 -22.11 12.05
C GLY A 44 13.78 -22.37 11.09
N TRP A 45 13.41 -21.37 10.28
CA TRP A 45 12.34 -21.47 9.29
C TRP A 45 12.72 -22.35 8.09
N SER A 46 11.72 -23.02 7.53
CA SER A 46 11.80 -23.75 6.27
C SER A 46 11.48 -22.84 5.09
N ILE A 47 11.81 -23.27 3.88
CA ILE A 47 11.43 -22.50 2.67
C ILE A 47 9.90 -22.39 2.52
N HIS A 48 9.15 -23.41 2.95
CA HIS A 48 7.69 -23.41 2.92
C HIS A 48 7.09 -22.36 3.86
N ASP A 49 7.73 -22.07 5.00
CA ASP A 49 7.29 -21.01 5.91
C ASP A 49 7.26 -19.65 5.21
N VAL A 50 8.26 -19.37 4.38
CA VAL A 50 8.38 -18.10 3.65
C VAL A 50 7.46 -18.10 2.43
N ILE A 51 7.57 -19.10 1.57
CA ILE A 51 6.85 -19.13 0.29
C ILE A 51 5.34 -19.19 0.50
N GLU A 52 4.83 -20.06 1.38
CA GLU A 52 3.38 -20.19 1.56
C GLU A 52 2.79 -19.00 2.31
N THR A 53 3.53 -18.38 3.24
CA THR A 53 3.10 -17.13 3.87
C THR A 53 2.95 -16.00 2.85
N LEU A 54 3.92 -15.83 1.95
CA LEU A 54 3.84 -14.83 0.89
C LEU A 54 2.71 -15.13 -0.10
N ARG A 55 2.67 -16.35 -0.64
CA ARG A 55 1.70 -16.78 -1.65
C ARG A 55 0.27 -16.67 -1.13
N GLN A 56 -0.01 -17.21 0.05
CA GLN A 56 -1.35 -17.19 0.63
C GLN A 56 -1.72 -15.79 1.14
N GLY A 57 -0.75 -14.99 1.58
CA GLY A 57 -0.93 -13.58 1.91
C GLY A 57 -1.37 -12.75 0.70
N LEU A 58 -0.72 -12.93 -0.45
CA LEU A 58 -1.09 -12.29 -1.73
C LEU A 58 -2.51 -12.66 -2.15
N ILE A 59 -2.84 -13.95 -2.13
CA ILE A 59 -4.18 -14.45 -2.49
C ILE A 59 -5.25 -13.89 -1.56
N GLY A 60 -4.98 -13.83 -0.25
CA GLY A 60 -5.94 -13.33 0.72
C GLY A 60 -6.11 -11.81 0.70
N GLY A 61 -5.10 -11.06 0.27
CA GLY A 61 -5.20 -9.61 0.10
C GLY A 61 -5.81 -9.18 -1.25
N ALA A 62 -5.68 -10.02 -2.27
CA ALA A 62 -6.36 -9.94 -3.58
C ALA A 62 -6.15 -8.62 -4.37
N LYS A 63 -5.31 -7.71 -3.91
CA LYS A 63 -5.11 -6.37 -4.51
C LYS A 63 -3.63 -5.97 -4.47
N GLY A 64 -3.23 -5.18 -5.46
CA GLY A 64 -1.93 -4.52 -5.49
C GLY A 64 -1.97 -3.26 -6.35
N GLU A 65 -0.85 -2.55 -6.37
CA GLU A 65 -0.60 -1.40 -7.22
C GLU A 65 0.78 -1.55 -7.87
N VAL A 66 0.80 -1.52 -9.19
CA VAL A 66 2.02 -1.62 -10.00
C VAL A 66 2.04 -0.44 -10.96
N ASN A 67 3.11 0.36 -10.92
CA ASN A 67 3.26 1.56 -11.76
C ASN A 67 2.04 2.52 -11.69
N GLY A 68 1.50 2.73 -10.49
CA GLY A 68 0.35 3.62 -10.28
C GLY A 68 -1.01 3.04 -10.69
N LYS A 69 -1.07 1.77 -11.10
CA LYS A 69 -2.31 1.10 -11.52
C LYS A 69 -2.71 0.03 -10.51
N ALA A 70 -3.95 0.10 -10.04
CA ALA A 70 -4.54 -0.94 -9.24
C ALA A 70 -4.69 -2.23 -10.05
N ILE A 71 -4.36 -3.36 -9.44
CA ILE A 71 -4.42 -4.69 -10.02
C ILE A 71 -5.04 -5.66 -9.02
N ASP A 72 -5.75 -6.66 -9.54
CA ASP A 72 -6.25 -7.77 -8.73
C ASP A 72 -5.22 -8.90 -8.68
N VAL A 73 -5.15 -9.56 -7.52
CA VAL A 73 -4.23 -10.67 -7.28
C VAL A 73 -5.02 -11.96 -7.16
N THR A 74 -4.99 -12.74 -8.24
CA THR A 74 -5.54 -14.10 -8.27
C THR A 74 -4.49 -15.13 -7.80
N ALA A 75 -4.91 -16.38 -7.59
CA ALA A 75 -3.97 -17.47 -7.29
C ALA A 75 -2.90 -17.65 -8.37
N LEU A 76 -3.28 -17.54 -9.65
CA LEU A 76 -2.35 -17.61 -10.77
C LEU A 76 -1.30 -16.49 -10.68
N ARG A 77 -1.76 -15.25 -10.43
CA ARG A 77 -0.85 -14.11 -10.30
C ARG A 77 0.08 -14.25 -9.10
N ALA A 78 -0.44 -14.70 -7.96
CA ALA A 78 0.38 -14.95 -6.78
C ALA A 78 1.47 -15.99 -7.07
N ASN A 79 1.15 -17.08 -7.76
CA ASN A 79 2.15 -18.07 -8.18
C ASN A 79 3.22 -17.45 -9.08
N SER A 80 2.81 -16.69 -10.11
CA SER A 80 3.76 -16.01 -11.00
C SER A 80 4.64 -15.00 -10.26
N LEU A 81 4.13 -14.32 -9.23
CA LEU A 81 4.95 -13.40 -8.44
C LEU A 81 6.00 -14.16 -7.61
N ILE A 82 5.66 -15.31 -7.04
CA ILE A 82 6.62 -16.15 -6.33
C ILE A 82 7.67 -16.69 -7.30
N GLU A 83 7.25 -17.29 -8.41
CA GLU A 83 8.15 -17.89 -9.40
C GLU A 83 9.14 -16.87 -9.98
N ASN A 84 8.69 -15.66 -10.30
CA ASN A 84 9.55 -14.68 -10.96
C ASN A 84 10.44 -13.87 -10.01
N TYR A 85 10.03 -13.68 -8.75
CA TYR A 85 10.68 -12.73 -7.84
C TYR A 85 11.17 -13.34 -6.53
N VAL A 86 10.90 -14.62 -6.26
CA VAL A 86 11.42 -15.34 -5.09
C VAL A 86 12.41 -16.41 -5.52
N ASP A 87 12.09 -17.17 -6.58
CA ASP A 87 13.04 -18.16 -7.11
C ASP A 87 14.28 -17.48 -7.69
N GLY A 88 15.46 -17.98 -7.36
CA GLY A 88 16.74 -17.38 -7.74
C GLY A 88 17.11 -16.05 -7.06
N HIS A 89 16.32 -15.58 -6.09
CA HIS A 89 16.56 -14.31 -5.37
C HIS A 89 17.00 -14.53 -3.90
N ALA A 90 17.51 -13.47 -3.26
CA ALA A 90 18.04 -13.55 -1.90
C ALA A 90 16.92 -13.78 -0.85
N LEU A 91 17.01 -14.88 -0.10
CA LEU A 91 15.97 -15.31 0.84
C LEU A 91 15.67 -14.32 1.97
N ALA A 92 16.65 -13.50 2.37
CA ALA A 92 16.50 -12.60 3.51
C ALA A 92 15.36 -11.59 3.33
N GLU A 93 15.20 -11.03 2.13
CA GLU A 93 14.17 -10.02 1.83
C GLU A 93 12.76 -10.64 1.91
N HIS A 94 12.63 -11.85 1.38
CA HIS A 94 11.37 -12.60 1.39
C HIS A 94 10.99 -13.07 2.79
N HIS A 95 11.98 -13.50 3.59
CA HIS A 95 11.79 -13.82 5.00
C HIS A 95 11.28 -12.61 5.80
N LEU A 96 11.88 -11.43 5.62
CA LEU A 96 11.43 -10.21 6.30
C LEU A 96 9.99 -9.84 5.93
N THR A 97 9.62 -10.00 4.66
CA THR A 97 8.24 -9.77 4.19
C THR A 97 7.27 -10.78 4.82
N ALA A 98 7.59 -12.07 4.82
CA ALA A 98 6.79 -13.11 5.48
C ALA A 98 6.64 -12.85 6.99
N LYS A 99 7.72 -12.45 7.66
CA LYS A 99 7.72 -12.07 9.08
C LYS A 99 6.78 -10.90 9.36
N ALA A 100 6.75 -9.87 8.51
CA ALA A 100 5.85 -8.74 8.65
C ALA A 100 4.37 -9.14 8.50
N ILE A 101 4.05 -10.01 7.55
CA ILE A 101 2.68 -10.53 7.33
C ILE A 101 2.19 -11.31 8.56
N ILE A 102 3.04 -12.18 9.11
CA ILE A 102 2.70 -12.97 10.30
C ILE A 102 2.58 -12.10 11.55
N ALA A 103 3.44 -11.09 11.71
CA ALA A 103 3.29 -10.12 12.80
C ALA A 103 1.93 -9.40 12.71
N ALA A 104 1.55 -8.94 11.52
CA ALA A 104 0.26 -8.29 11.29
C ALA A 104 -0.94 -9.20 11.58
N LEU A 105 -0.84 -10.50 11.27
CA LEU A 105 -1.87 -11.48 11.63
C LEU A 105 -2.06 -11.60 13.15
N TYR A 106 -0.98 -11.73 13.92
CA TYR A 106 -1.03 -12.04 15.35
C TYR A 106 -1.26 -10.81 16.24
N VAL A 107 -0.62 -9.69 15.92
CA VAL A 107 -0.62 -8.48 16.76
C VAL A 107 -1.62 -7.45 16.23
N GLY A 108 -2.02 -7.58 14.97
CA GLY A 108 -2.65 -6.52 14.23
C GLY A 108 -1.64 -5.52 13.69
N TYR A 109 -2.09 -4.74 12.72
CA TYR A 109 -1.38 -3.68 12.07
C TYR A 109 -2.22 -2.39 12.19
N ALA A 110 -1.54 -1.30 12.50
CA ALA A 110 -2.10 0.04 12.45
C ALA A 110 -1.26 0.81 11.42
N PRO A 111 -1.78 1.06 10.20
CA PRO A 111 -1.05 1.88 9.25
C PRO A 111 -0.82 3.24 9.89
N ALA A 112 0.40 3.77 9.76
CA ALA A 112 0.66 5.16 10.09
C ALA A 112 -0.41 6.00 9.39
N GLN A 113 -1.20 6.76 10.16
CA GLN A 113 -2.23 7.62 9.59
C GLN A 113 -1.55 8.51 8.56
N GLN A 114 -1.75 8.23 7.27
CA GLN A 114 -1.34 9.13 6.21
C GLN A 114 -2.02 10.45 6.55
N ALA A 115 -1.24 11.45 6.95
CA ALA A 115 -1.73 12.78 7.22
C ALA A 115 -2.54 13.18 5.99
N LYS A 116 -3.88 13.17 6.13
CA LYS A 116 -4.80 13.48 5.03
C LYS A 116 -4.29 14.78 4.45
N LYS A 117 -3.75 14.73 3.21
CA LYS A 117 -3.36 15.94 2.48
C LYS A 117 -4.63 16.79 2.42
N LYS A 118 -4.73 17.78 3.31
CA LYS A 118 -5.84 18.74 3.30
C LYS A 118 -5.76 19.39 1.93
N ALA A 119 -6.75 19.09 1.08
CA ALA A 119 -6.90 19.78 -0.19
C ALA A 119 -6.90 21.29 0.12
N PRO A 120 -6.17 22.11 -0.66
CA PRO A 120 -6.17 23.54 -0.43
C PRO A 120 -7.61 24.03 -0.62
N VAL A 121 -8.17 24.59 0.46
CA VAL A 121 -9.47 25.26 0.43
C VAL A 121 -9.38 26.37 -0.60
N LYS A 122 -10.03 26.21 -1.76
CA LYS A 122 -10.24 27.30 -2.71
C LYS A 122 -11.02 28.40 -1.96
N ARG A 123 -10.34 29.49 -1.60
CA ARG A 123 -10.99 30.70 -1.08
C ARG A 123 -11.91 31.24 -2.18
N PRO A 124 -13.19 31.53 -1.90
CA PRO A 124 -14.05 32.14 -2.90
C PRO A 124 -13.70 33.62 -3.10
N SER A 125 -13.50 33.96 -4.38
CA SER A 125 -13.83 35.20 -5.10
C SER A 125 -13.54 36.58 -4.47
N ARG A 126 -12.86 37.44 -5.24
CA ARG A 126 -13.27 38.85 -5.34
C ARG A 126 -13.32 39.30 -6.80
N ARG A 127 -14.52 39.29 -7.38
CA ARG A 127 -14.86 40.09 -8.56
C ARG A 127 -14.64 41.57 -8.19
N LYS A 128 -13.69 42.25 -8.83
CA LYS A 128 -13.61 43.71 -8.79
C LYS A 128 -14.24 44.24 -10.08
N SER A 129 -15.22 45.10 -9.86
CA SER A 129 -16.06 45.79 -10.82
C SER A 129 -15.26 46.58 -11.86
N THR A 130 -15.78 46.56 -13.08
CA THR A 130 -15.48 47.49 -14.17
C THR A 130 -15.77 48.93 -13.74
N GLY A 131 -14.74 49.76 -13.65
CA GLY A 131 -14.85 51.21 -13.60
C GLY A 131 -14.08 51.78 -14.78
N ALA A 132 -14.79 52.10 -15.86
CA ALA A 132 -14.24 52.81 -17.00
C ALA A 132 -13.77 54.19 -16.54
N SER A 133 -12.48 54.47 -16.65
CA SER A 133 -11.94 55.83 -16.60
C SER A 133 -12.00 56.39 -18.00
N SER A 134 -12.95 57.28 -18.25
CA SER A 134 -12.97 58.12 -19.45
C SER A 134 -12.66 59.54 -19.04
N SER A 135 -11.56 60.03 -19.59
CA SER A 135 -11.00 61.37 -19.53
C SER A 135 -11.91 62.43 -20.14
N THR A 136 -12.00 63.60 -19.52
CA THR A 136 -12.34 64.85 -20.21
C THR A 136 -11.41 65.98 -19.77
N THR A 137 -10.59 66.42 -20.73
CA THR A 137 -9.80 67.65 -20.74
C THR A 137 -10.73 68.84 -21.01
N ALA A 138 -10.62 69.92 -20.23
CA ALA A 138 -10.97 71.28 -20.64
C ALA A 138 -10.38 72.32 -19.65
N GLU A 139 -9.29 72.98 -20.05
CA GLU A 139 -9.06 74.41 -19.77
C GLU A 139 -9.84 75.23 -20.85
N PRO A 140 -10.07 76.57 -20.76
CA PRO A 140 -9.32 77.59 -20.01
C PRO A 140 -10.14 78.76 -19.40
N SER A 141 -9.40 79.73 -18.81
CA SER A 141 -9.66 81.20 -18.79
C SER A 141 -9.91 81.85 -17.42
N GLY A 142 -8.88 82.55 -16.91
CA GLY A 142 -8.84 84.03 -16.86
C GLY A 142 -9.56 84.81 -15.74
N LEU A 143 -8.78 85.72 -15.13
CA LEU A 143 -9.11 86.95 -14.37
C LEU A 143 -9.84 86.76 -13.02
N ALA A 144 -9.49 87.43 -11.92
CA ALA A 144 -8.67 88.62 -11.65
C ALA A 144 -7.99 88.53 -10.27
#